data_AF-A0A520Y4G8-F1
#
_entry.id   AF-A0A520Y4G8-F1
#
_cell.length_a   1.000
_cell.length_b   1.000
_cell.length_c   1.000
_cell.angle_alpha   90.00
_cell.angle_beta   90.00
_cell.angle_gamma   90.00
#
_symmetry.space_group_name_H-M   'P 1'
#
loop_
_entity.id
_entity.type
_entity.pdbx_description
1 polymer ?
#
loop_
_entity_poly.entity_id
_entity_poly.type
_entity_poly.pdbx_seq_one_letter_code
_entity_poly.pdbx_strand_id
1 'polypeptide(L)'
;MSAIPPPLIPDQLLRDDIRRLGAQLGDSIRRNVSVEFFELVEKVRTLAKATRDGDDEAGEELARTVEAATDVEAILLVRAFTIYFHLANVAEQVHRVEELRLKTEGAGQLLDTFAKAKAAGVAPERMQRSLDRVEYRPVFTAHPTEASRRSVLEKRAEIADL
;
A
#
# COMPACT_ATOMS: atom_id res chain seq x y z
N MET A 1 18.13 -4.16 23.80
CA MET A 1 17.19 -4.36 22.66
C MET A 1 15.97 -3.50 22.92
N SER A 2 15.86 -2.34 22.28
CA SER A 2 14.67 -1.49 22.38
C SER A 2 13.57 -2.16 21.55
N ALA A 3 12.51 -2.61 22.21
CA ALA A 3 11.36 -3.20 21.54
C ALA A 3 10.71 -2.14 20.64
N ILE A 4 10.46 -2.51 19.38
CA ILE A 4 9.68 -1.66 18.46
C ILE A 4 8.31 -1.49 19.12
N PRO A 5 7.86 -0.26 19.40
CA PRO A 5 6.53 -0.04 19.98
C PRO A 5 5.47 -0.64 19.04
N PRO A 6 4.41 -1.25 19.59
CA PRO A 6 3.34 -1.80 18.75
C PRO A 6 2.76 -0.69 17.86
N PRO A 7 2.32 -1.03 16.63
CA PRO A 7 1.73 -0.06 15.73
C PRO A 7 0.52 0.61 16.40
N LEU A 8 0.39 1.93 16.21
CA LEU A 8 -0.69 2.71 16.82
C LEU A 8 -2.06 2.34 16.23
N ILE A 9 -2.07 1.86 14.99
CA ILE A 9 -3.25 1.34 14.30
C ILE A 9 -3.13 -0.19 14.26
N PRO A 10 -4.17 -0.93 14.72
CA PRO A 10 -4.17 -2.38 14.62
C PRO A 10 -4.06 -2.86 13.17
N ASP A 11 -3.14 -3.79 12.92
CA ASP A 11 -2.93 -4.43 11.60
C ASP A 11 -4.22 -5.08 11.04
N GLN A 12 -5.16 -5.41 11.91
CA GLN A 12 -6.48 -5.93 11.55
C GLN A 12 -7.29 -4.94 10.72
N LEU A 13 -7.24 -3.64 11.01
CA LEU A 13 -8.03 -2.64 10.26
C LEU A 13 -7.56 -2.56 8.81
N LEU A 14 -6.25 -2.56 8.58
CA LEU A 14 -5.67 -2.64 7.24
C LEU A 14 -6.13 -3.90 6.50
N ARG A 15 -6.10 -5.06 7.19
CA ARG A 15 -6.55 -6.32 6.59
C ARG A 15 -8.03 -6.30 6.24
N ASP A 16 -8.86 -5.66 7.05
CA ASP A 16 -10.29 -5.56 6.81
C ASP A 16 -10.60 -4.63 5.62
N ASP A 17 -9.86 -3.53 5.45
CA ASP A 17 -9.97 -2.67 4.26
C ASP A 17 -9.50 -3.38 2.98
N ILE A 18 -8.37 -4.10 3.03
CA ILE A 18 -7.90 -4.91 1.90
C ILE A 18 -8.95 -5.96 1.51
N ARG A 19 -9.57 -6.63 2.50
CA ARG A 19 -10.67 -7.59 2.25
C ARG A 19 -11.88 -6.92 1.63
N ARG A 20 -12.28 -5.75 2.13
CA ARG A 20 -13.40 -4.96 1.59
C ARG A 20 -13.19 -4.59 0.13
N LEU A 21 -12.03 -4.00 -0.18
CA LEU A 21 -11.66 -3.62 -1.55
C LEU A 21 -11.53 -4.85 -2.47
N GLY A 22 -10.97 -5.95 -1.97
CA GLY A 22 -10.90 -7.23 -2.68
C GLY A 22 -12.28 -7.80 -3.02
N ALA A 23 -13.23 -7.73 -2.09
CA ALA A 23 -14.61 -8.16 -2.33
C ALA A 23 -15.30 -7.30 -3.42
N GLN A 24 -15.13 -5.98 -3.35
CA GLN A 24 -15.67 -5.06 -4.36
C GLN A 24 -15.06 -5.28 -5.76
N LEU A 25 -13.77 -5.62 -5.82
CA LEU A 25 -13.12 -6.03 -7.06
C LEU A 25 -13.74 -7.34 -7.58
N GLY A 26 -13.92 -8.33 -6.71
CA GLY A 26 -14.58 -9.59 -7.05
C GLY A 26 -15.99 -9.40 -7.63
N ASP A 27 -16.81 -8.57 -6.99
CA ASP A 27 -18.15 -8.21 -7.49
C ASP A 27 -18.10 -7.49 -8.84
N SER A 28 -17.07 -6.69 -9.07
CA SER A 28 -16.86 -6.02 -10.36
C SER A 28 -16.42 -7.01 -11.45
N ILE A 29 -15.59 -7.99 -11.12
CA ILE A 29 -15.19 -9.05 -12.05
C ILE A 29 -16.39 -9.91 -12.44
N ARG A 30 -17.19 -10.37 -11.46
CA ARG A 30 -18.40 -11.16 -11.73
C ARG A 30 -19.38 -10.46 -12.66
N ARG A 31 -19.56 -9.15 -12.47
CA ARG A 31 -20.50 -8.33 -13.27
C ARG A 31 -20.00 -8.01 -14.67
N ASN A 32 -18.70 -7.76 -14.84
CA ASN A 32 -18.17 -7.20 -16.09
C ASN A 32 -17.41 -8.23 -16.95
N VAL A 33 -17.01 -9.36 -16.37
CA VAL A 33 -16.29 -10.43 -17.08
C VAL A 33 -17.14 -11.70 -17.05
N SER A 34 -17.09 -12.45 -15.95
CA SER A 34 -17.97 -13.59 -15.69
C SER A 34 -17.75 -14.14 -14.27
N VAL A 35 -18.60 -15.06 -13.84
CA VAL A 35 -18.44 -15.78 -12.56
C VAL A 35 -17.28 -16.78 -12.64
N GLU A 36 -17.16 -17.49 -13.76
CA GLU A 36 -16.12 -18.48 -14.02
C GLU A 36 -14.73 -17.85 -13.99
N PHE A 37 -14.59 -16.66 -14.57
CA PHE A 37 -13.33 -15.93 -14.53
C PHE A 37 -12.99 -15.46 -13.10
N PHE A 38 -13.99 -15.06 -12.31
CA PHE A 38 -13.77 -14.78 -10.89
C PHE A 38 -13.28 -16.03 -10.13
N GLU A 39 -13.85 -17.21 -10.40
CA GLU A 39 -13.41 -18.46 -9.80
C GLU A 39 -11.97 -18.82 -10.20
N LEU A 40 -11.58 -18.57 -11.46
CA LEU A 40 -10.20 -18.72 -11.91
C LEU A 40 -9.25 -17.80 -11.13
N VAL A 41 -9.62 -16.52 -10.95
CA VAL A 41 -8.83 -15.57 -10.15
C VAL A 41 -8.66 -16.05 -8.71
N GLU A 42 -9.73 -16.53 -8.07
CA GLU A 42 -9.69 -17.04 -6.70
C GLU A 42 -8.88 -18.34 -6.57
N LYS A 43 -8.97 -19.23 -7.58
CA LYS A 43 -8.16 -20.45 -7.66
C LYS A 43 -6.67 -20.08 -7.70
N VAL A 44 -6.29 -19.20 -8.62
CA VAL A 44 -4.90 -18.72 -8.77
C VAL A 44 -4.41 -18.06 -7.47
N ARG A 45 -5.24 -17.20 -6.84
CA ARG A 45 -4.91 -16.54 -5.57
C ARG A 45 -4.68 -17.55 -4.43
N THR A 46 -5.51 -18.58 -4.33
CA THR A 46 -5.45 -19.59 -3.28
C THR A 46 -4.22 -20.48 -3.43
N LEU A 47 -3.96 -20.95 -4.66
CA LEU A 47 -2.78 -21.75 -4.97
C LEU A 47 -1.50 -20.96 -4.72
N ALA A 48 -1.41 -19.71 -5.19
CA ALA A 48 -0.24 -18.86 -4.95
C ALA A 48 0.04 -18.63 -3.46
N LYS A 49 -1.01 -18.53 -2.63
CA LYS A 49 -0.86 -18.43 -1.19
C LYS A 49 -0.31 -19.73 -0.59
N ALA A 50 -0.88 -20.88 -0.96
CA ALA A 50 -0.43 -22.18 -0.47
C ALA A 50 1.03 -22.46 -0.87
N THR A 51 1.42 -22.15 -2.11
CA THR A 51 2.82 -22.25 -2.57
C THR A 51 3.75 -21.38 -1.73
N ARG A 52 3.36 -20.14 -1.41
CA ARG A 52 4.14 -19.26 -0.53
C ARG A 52 4.28 -19.85 0.88
N ASP A 53 3.26 -20.55 1.36
CA ASP A 53 3.24 -21.19 2.69
C ASP A 53 4.00 -22.54 2.70
N GLY A 54 4.62 -22.95 1.58
CA GLY A 54 5.49 -24.12 1.47
C GLY A 54 4.86 -25.37 0.86
N ASP A 55 3.69 -25.24 0.22
CA ASP A 55 3.01 -26.33 -0.47
C ASP A 55 3.49 -26.45 -1.93
N ASP A 56 4.40 -27.40 -2.17
CA ASP A 56 4.96 -27.67 -3.50
C ASP A 56 3.91 -28.19 -4.49
N GLU A 57 2.93 -28.99 -4.03
CA GLU A 57 1.86 -29.52 -4.89
C GLU A 57 0.95 -28.38 -5.39
N ALA A 58 0.65 -27.41 -4.52
CA ALA A 58 -0.06 -26.20 -4.91
C ALA A 58 0.74 -25.36 -5.93
N GLY A 59 2.07 -25.36 -5.82
CA GLY A 59 2.95 -24.71 -6.80
C GLY A 59 2.86 -25.34 -8.19
N GLU A 60 2.86 -26.67 -8.27
CA GLU A 60 2.67 -27.37 -9.54
C GLU A 60 1.26 -27.16 -10.11
N GLU A 61 0.22 -27.17 -9.27
CA GLU A 61 -1.14 -26.92 -9.72
C GLU A 61 -1.31 -25.48 -10.21
N LEU A 62 -0.67 -24.51 -9.56
CA LEU A 62 -0.64 -23.12 -10.01
C LEU A 62 -0.04 -23.02 -11.41
N ALA A 63 1.11 -23.65 -11.64
CA ALA A 63 1.77 -23.65 -12.94
C ALA A 63 0.86 -24.24 -14.02
N ARG A 64 0.28 -25.42 -13.77
CA ARG A 64 -0.68 -26.06 -14.70
C ARG A 64 -1.91 -25.18 -14.97
N THR A 65 -2.43 -24.52 -13.95
CA THR A 65 -3.61 -23.64 -14.07
C THR A 65 -3.29 -22.43 -14.96
N VAL A 66 -2.12 -21.83 -14.81
CA VAL A 66 -1.68 -20.69 -15.63
C VAL A 66 -1.34 -21.13 -17.06
N GLU A 67 -0.71 -22.28 -17.25
CA GLU A 67 -0.40 -22.84 -18.57
C GLU A 67 -1.65 -23.21 -19.38
N ALA A 68 -2.72 -23.63 -18.69
CA ALA A 68 -3.99 -23.97 -19.33
C ALA A 68 -4.87 -22.74 -19.66
N ALA A 69 -4.54 -21.55 -19.15
CA ALA A 69 -5.29 -20.34 -19.42
C ALA A 69 -5.13 -19.90 -20.88
N THR A 70 -6.23 -19.47 -21.49
CA THR A 70 -6.18 -18.84 -22.81
C THR A 70 -5.43 -17.51 -22.76
N ASP A 71 -4.93 -17.03 -23.90
CA ASP A 71 -4.27 -15.71 -23.98
C ASP A 71 -5.13 -14.57 -23.40
N VAL A 72 -6.45 -14.65 -23.63
CA VAL A 72 -7.42 -13.67 -23.10
C VAL A 72 -7.51 -13.76 -21.59
N GLU A 73 -7.64 -14.96 -21.02
CA GLU A 73 -7.68 -15.18 -19.58
C GLU A 73 -6.37 -14.76 -18.91
N ALA A 74 -5.21 -15.06 -19.52
CA ALA A 74 -3.92 -14.64 -19.02
C ALA A 74 -3.81 -13.11 -18.91
N ILE A 75 -4.22 -12.38 -19.95
CA ILE A 75 -4.26 -10.91 -19.93
C ILE A 75 -5.21 -10.39 -18.84
N LEU A 76 -6.39 -10.99 -18.70
CA LEU A 76 -7.36 -10.59 -17.69
C LEU A 76 -6.89 -10.92 -16.28
N LEU A 77 -6.19 -12.04 -16.06
CA LEU A 77 -5.58 -12.41 -14.78
C LEU A 77 -4.54 -11.38 -14.36
N VAL A 78 -3.63 -11.03 -15.27
CA VAL A 78 -2.63 -9.98 -15.03
C VAL A 78 -3.30 -8.67 -14.63
N ARG A 79 -4.38 -8.27 -15.33
CA ARG A 79 -5.14 -7.05 -15.01
C ARG A 79 -5.82 -7.14 -13.64
N ALA A 80 -6.47 -8.26 -13.33
CA ALA A 80 -7.16 -8.46 -12.05
C ALA A 80 -6.18 -8.36 -10.87
N PHE A 81 -5.03 -9.05 -10.94
CA PHE A 81 -4.01 -8.95 -9.90
C PHE A 81 -3.34 -7.57 -9.84
N THR A 82 -3.10 -6.92 -10.99
CA THR A 82 -2.59 -5.54 -11.01
C THR A 82 -3.53 -4.59 -10.27
N ILE A 83 -4.84 -4.68 -10.52
CA ILE A 83 -5.85 -3.86 -9.84
C ILE A 83 -5.89 -4.20 -8.35
N TYR A 84 -5.88 -5.49 -8.00
CA TYR A 84 -5.81 -5.93 -6.60
C TYR A 84 -4.62 -5.31 -5.86
N PHE A 85 -3.42 -5.35 -6.44
CA PHE A 85 -2.23 -4.75 -5.84
C PHE A 85 -2.33 -3.23 -5.75
N HIS A 86 -2.94 -2.56 -6.73
CA HIS A 86 -3.21 -1.13 -6.60
C HIS A 86 -4.13 -0.82 -5.41
N LEU A 87 -5.18 -1.62 -5.20
CA LEU A 87 -6.11 -1.44 -4.08
C LEU A 87 -5.44 -1.72 -2.73
N ALA A 88 -4.65 -2.80 -2.63
CA ALA A 88 -3.89 -3.12 -1.43
C ALA A 88 -2.91 -1.98 -1.09
N ASN A 89 -2.17 -1.49 -2.09
CA ASN A 89 -1.25 -0.37 -1.90
C ASN A 89 -1.97 0.90 -1.44
N VAL A 90 -3.15 1.22 -2.00
CA VAL A 90 -3.94 2.38 -1.54
C VAL A 90 -4.34 2.24 -0.07
N ALA A 91 -4.86 1.07 0.34
CA ALA A 91 -5.20 0.81 1.74
C ALA A 91 -3.97 0.96 2.65
N GLU A 92 -2.83 0.37 2.27
CA GLU A 92 -1.58 0.51 3.03
C GLU A 92 -1.13 1.98 3.16
N GLN A 93 -1.23 2.77 2.08
CA GLN A 93 -0.86 4.19 2.13
C GLN A 93 -1.79 5.00 3.04
N VAL A 94 -3.11 4.78 3.00
CA VAL A 94 -4.06 5.45 3.89
C VAL A 94 -3.75 5.15 5.35
N HIS A 95 -3.56 3.87 5.69
CA HIS A 95 -3.19 3.45 7.04
C HIS A 95 -1.83 4.03 7.47
N ARG A 96 -0.86 4.08 6.56
CA ARG A 96 0.47 4.64 6.84
C ARG A 96 0.40 6.14 7.12
N VAL A 97 -0.39 6.89 6.36
CA VAL A 97 -0.61 8.33 6.59
C VAL A 97 -1.27 8.57 7.93
N GLU A 98 -2.29 7.78 8.27
CA GLU A 98 -2.97 7.89 9.57
C GLU A 98 -2.03 7.54 10.72
N GLU A 99 -1.21 6.49 10.59
CA GLU A 99 -0.24 6.11 11.62
C GLU A 99 0.81 7.21 11.81
N LEU A 100 1.28 7.83 10.72
CA LEU A 100 2.18 8.98 10.79
C LEU A 100 1.51 10.17 11.47
N ARG A 101 0.24 10.46 11.16
CA ARG A 101 -0.54 11.53 11.78
C ARG A 101 -0.63 11.32 13.29
N LEU A 102 -1.05 10.14 13.74
CA LEU A 102 -1.14 9.77 15.15
C LEU A 102 0.22 9.84 15.87
N LYS A 103 1.31 9.41 15.22
CA LYS A 103 2.67 9.59 15.77
C LYS A 103 3.02 11.07 15.96
N THR A 104 2.62 11.93 15.03
CA THR A 104 2.85 13.38 15.12
C THR A 104 1.89 14.14 16.03
N GLU A 105 0.77 13.55 16.45
CA GLU A 105 -0.18 14.17 17.39
C GLU A 105 0.35 14.23 18.84
N GLY A 106 1.40 13.46 19.18
CA GLY A 106 2.01 13.44 20.52
C GLY A 106 3.43 14.00 20.66
N ALA A 107 4.33 13.75 19.69
CA ALA A 107 5.70 14.24 19.69
C ALA A 107 6.32 14.03 18.29
N GLY A 108 6.62 15.11 17.57
CA GLY A 108 7.15 15.01 16.20
C GLY A 108 6.93 16.23 15.32
N GLN A 109 6.20 17.23 15.82
CA GLN A 109 6.10 18.52 15.14
C GLN A 109 7.38 19.33 15.36
N LEU A 110 7.70 20.24 14.42
CA LEU A 110 8.72 21.27 14.60
C LEU A 110 8.65 21.92 15.99
N LEU A 111 7.44 22.10 16.52
CA LEU A 111 7.16 22.59 17.87
C LEU A 111 7.80 21.76 19.00
N ASP A 112 7.76 20.43 18.94
CA ASP A 112 8.41 19.57 19.94
C ASP A 112 9.94 19.66 19.83
N THR A 113 10.45 19.78 18.60
CA THR A 113 11.88 20.01 18.37
C THR A 113 12.32 21.36 18.97
N PHE A 114 11.52 22.42 18.81
CA PHE A 114 11.79 23.71 19.46
C PHE A 114 11.65 23.65 20.98
N ALA A 115 10.66 22.90 21.51
CA ALA A 115 10.49 22.71 22.95
C ALA A 115 11.70 22.00 23.57
N LYS A 116 12.19 20.93 22.92
CA LYS A 116 13.41 20.19 23.32
C LYS A 116 14.65 21.08 23.23
N ALA A 117 14.79 21.86 22.16
CA ALA A 117 15.91 22.79 22.02
C ALA A 117 15.90 23.87 23.11
N LYS A 118 14.72 24.43 23.42
CA LYS A 118 14.56 25.37 24.54
C LYS A 118 14.89 24.72 25.89
N ALA A 119 14.40 23.51 26.15
CA ALA A 119 14.69 22.77 27.38
C ALA A 119 16.18 22.42 27.53
N ALA A 120 16.88 22.21 26.41
CA ALA A 120 18.33 22.01 26.38
C ALA A 120 19.14 23.32 26.47
N GLY A 121 18.49 24.47 26.69
CA GLY A 121 19.16 25.77 26.84
C GLY A 121 19.61 26.42 25.52
N VAL A 122 19.09 25.99 24.38
CA VAL A 122 19.38 26.64 23.10
C VAL A 122 18.67 27.99 23.04
N ALA A 123 19.44 29.07 22.85
CA ALA A 123 18.89 30.42 22.73
C ALA A 123 17.99 30.58 21.48
N PRO A 124 16.87 31.30 21.56
CA PRO A 124 15.96 31.53 20.42
C PRO A 124 16.64 32.06 19.17
N GLU A 125 17.61 32.96 19.31
CA GLU A 125 18.33 33.58 18.19
C GLU A 125 19.18 32.54 17.45
N ARG A 126 19.68 31.53 18.15
CA ARG A 126 20.43 30.42 17.55
C ARG A 126 19.52 29.48 16.78
N MET A 127 18.30 29.24 17.28
CA MET A 127 17.28 28.47 16.56
C MET A 127 16.85 29.19 15.29
N GLN A 128 16.57 30.50 15.38
CA GLN A 128 16.20 31.33 14.22
C GLN A 128 17.29 31.31 13.14
N ARG A 129 18.55 31.58 13.50
CA ARG A 129 19.67 31.51 12.54
C ARG A 129 19.84 30.15 11.87
N SER A 130 19.41 29.08 12.54
CA SER A 130 19.45 27.73 11.95
C SER A 130 18.33 27.57 10.93
N LEU A 131 17.11 28.00 11.27
CA LEU A 131 15.95 27.99 10.35
C LEU A 131 16.19 28.84 9.11
N ASP A 132 16.81 30.02 9.26
CA ASP A 132 17.14 30.92 8.15
C ASP A 132 18.07 30.28 7.11
N ARG A 133 18.73 29.17 7.47
CA ARG A 133 19.67 28.42 6.63
C ARG A 133 19.15 27.05 6.20
N VAL A 134 17.98 26.63 6.68
CA VAL A 134 17.41 25.34 6.27
C VAL A 134 16.94 25.45 4.84
N GLU A 135 17.41 24.53 4.02
CA GLU A 135 16.99 24.40 2.63
C GLU A 135 16.62 22.94 2.35
N TYR A 136 15.44 22.75 1.77
CA TYR A 136 14.95 21.45 1.31
C TYR A 136 14.69 21.51 -0.19
N ARG A 137 15.44 20.71 -0.96
CA ARG A 137 15.34 20.63 -2.43
C ARG A 137 15.02 19.19 -2.84
N PRO A 138 13.74 18.80 -2.92
CA PRO A 138 13.39 17.49 -3.45
C PRO A 138 13.74 17.44 -4.95
N VAL A 139 14.52 16.43 -5.34
CA VAL A 139 14.83 16.15 -6.75
C VAL A 139 14.01 14.95 -7.17
N PHE A 140 13.02 15.19 -8.02
CA PHE A 140 12.20 14.13 -8.59
C PHE A 140 12.97 13.46 -9.73
N THR A 141 13.23 12.17 -9.57
CA THR A 141 13.82 11.34 -10.62
C THR A 141 12.72 10.53 -11.29
N ALA A 142 12.94 10.14 -12.55
CA ALA A 142 12.08 9.16 -13.20
C ALA A 142 12.23 7.82 -12.48
N HIS A 143 11.11 7.15 -12.16
CA HIS A 143 11.16 5.77 -11.70
C HIS A 143 11.37 4.84 -12.90
N PRO A 144 12.38 3.96 -12.90
CA PRO A 144 12.80 3.20 -14.09
C PRO A 144 11.73 2.23 -14.63
N THR A 145 10.71 1.89 -13.83
CA THR A 145 9.67 0.91 -14.19
C THR A 145 8.23 1.39 -13.94
N GLU A 146 8.01 2.58 -13.38
CA GLU A 146 6.66 3.07 -13.04
C GLU A 146 6.36 4.45 -13.64
N ALA A 147 6.23 4.50 -14.97
CA ALA A 147 5.48 5.60 -15.59
C ALA A 147 3.98 5.37 -15.33
N SER A 148 3.52 5.62 -14.11
CA SER A 148 2.10 5.58 -13.79
C SER A 148 1.38 6.71 -14.52
N ARG A 149 0.37 6.36 -15.33
CA ARG A 149 -0.47 7.37 -16.00
C ARG A 149 -1.15 8.23 -14.95
N ARG A 150 -1.19 9.55 -15.17
CA ARG A 150 -1.84 10.51 -14.27
C ARG A 150 -3.27 10.12 -13.89
N SER A 151 -4.05 9.63 -14.84
CA SER A 151 -5.43 9.18 -14.59
C SER A 151 -5.53 8.02 -13.59
N VAL A 152 -4.53 7.13 -13.55
CA VAL A 152 -4.48 6.04 -12.56
C VAL A 152 -4.17 6.60 -11.18
N LEU A 153 -3.26 7.57 -11.08
CA LEU A 153 -2.94 8.24 -9.83
C LEU A 153 -4.15 8.98 -9.26
N GLU A 154 -4.89 9.71 -10.11
CA GLU A 154 -6.12 10.41 -9.72
C GLU A 154 -7.20 9.44 -9.22
N LYS A 155 -7.41 8.31 -9.91
CA LYS A 155 -8.37 7.29 -9.45
C LYS A 155 -7.97 6.62 -8.14
N ARG A 156 -6.67 6.39 -7.92
CA ARG A 156 -6.18 5.89 -6.63
C ARG A 156 -6.42 6.90 -5.51
N ALA A 157 -6.24 8.18 -5.77
CA ALA A 157 -6.53 9.24 -4.80
C ALA A 157 -8.03 9.30 -4.45
N GLU A 158 -8.92 9.25 -5.45
CA GLU A 158 -10.37 9.19 -5.20
C GLU A 158 -10.78 7.99 -4.34
N ILE A 159 -10.16 6.81 -4.55
CA ILE A 159 -10.43 5.60 -3.75
C ILE A 159 -9.92 5.77 -2.30
N ALA A 160 -8.82 6.49 -2.11
CA ALA A 160 -8.25 6.74 -0.78
C ALA A 160 -9.16 7.60 0.11
N ASP A 161 -10.05 8.40 -0.49
CA ASP A 161 -10.98 9.29 0.22
C ASP A 161 -12.32 8.63 0.60
N LEU A 162 -12.51 7.32 0.31
CA LEU A 162 -13.76 6.56 0.56
C LEU A 162 -13.83 5.89 1.95
#